data_AF-A0A1I1HNM0-F1
#
_entry.id   AF-A0A1I1HNM0-F1
#
_cell.length_a   1.000
_cell.length_b   1.000
_cell.length_c   1.000
_cell.angle_alpha   90.00
_cell.angle_beta   90.00
_cell.angle_gamma   90.00
#
_symmetry.space_group_name_H-M   'P 1'
#
loop_
_entity.id
_entity.type
_entity.pdbx_description
1 polymer ?
#
loop_
_entity_poly.entity_id
_entity_poly.type
_entity_poly.pdbx_seq_one_letter_code
_entity_poly.pdbx_strand_id
1 'polypeptide(L)'
;MITFEINGKEYQFAFNFKFIRALDKSVVGNVNGIKFGAGVDMNLSKFIVDGDPIALSDILIAANHAAGGNLTTGMLDDFFDDEKTDIDAIANEVTEALKEGKFTKNKVAKVVAQQVVAQTA
;
A
#
# COMPACT_ATOMS: atom_id res chain seq x y z
N MET A 1 -10.35 -6.64 4.25
CA MET A 1 -9.40 -7.71 3.87
C MET A 1 -9.78 -8.08 2.46
N ILE A 2 -8.79 -8.26 1.59
CA ILE A 2 -9.00 -8.63 0.19
C ILE A 2 -8.13 -9.85 -0.13
N THR A 3 -8.42 -10.51 -1.25
CA THR A 3 -7.71 -11.71 -1.68
C THR A 3 -7.39 -11.60 -3.16
N PHE A 4 -6.16 -11.89 -3.54
CA PHE A 4 -5.75 -11.99 -4.94
C PHE A 4 -5.12 -13.36 -5.21
N GLU A 5 -5.34 -13.87 -6.42
CA GLU A 5 -4.57 -15.00 -6.93
C GLU A 5 -3.27 -14.47 -7.56
N ILE A 6 -2.13 -14.90 -7.02
CA ILE A 6 -0.81 -14.54 -7.50
C ILE A 6 -0.06 -15.84 -7.82
N ASN A 7 0.36 -16.00 -9.07
CA ASN A 7 1.09 -17.18 -9.56
C ASN A 7 0.38 -18.50 -9.21
N GLY A 8 -0.95 -18.55 -9.40
CA GLY A 8 -1.76 -19.74 -9.17
C GLY A 8 -2.05 -20.06 -7.69
N LYS A 9 -1.79 -19.12 -6.77
CA LYS A 9 -2.07 -19.28 -5.35
C LYS A 9 -2.78 -18.06 -4.78
N GLU A 10 -3.79 -18.30 -3.95
CA GLU A 10 -4.49 -17.24 -3.25
C GLU A 10 -3.66 -16.65 -2.10
N TYR A 11 -3.58 -15.32 -2.05
CA TYR A 11 -2.96 -14.55 -0.99
C TYR A 11 -3.99 -13.60 -0.39
N GLN A 12 -4.00 -13.53 0.95
CA GLN A 12 -4.86 -12.62 1.70
C GLN A 12 -4.11 -11.34 2.06
N PHE A 13 -4.81 -10.22 2.10
CA PHE A 13 -4.26 -8.89 2.38
C PHE A 13 -5.09 -8.20 3.48
N ALA A 14 -4.46 -7.91 4.61
CA ALA A 14 -5.12 -7.36 5.79
C ALA A 14 -4.62 -5.96 6.16
N PHE A 15 -5.50 -4.96 6.04
CA PHE A 15 -5.24 -3.56 6.40
C PHE A 15 -5.47 -3.27 7.90
N ASN A 16 -4.95 -4.15 8.75
CA ASN A 16 -5.08 -4.06 10.21
C ASN A 16 -3.92 -3.25 10.84
N PHE A 17 -3.82 -3.22 12.17
CA PHE A 17 -2.75 -2.46 12.84
C PHE A 17 -1.35 -3.03 12.59
N LYS A 18 -1.20 -4.33 12.28
CA LYS A 18 0.10 -4.89 11.87
C LYS A 18 0.54 -4.32 10.52
N PHE A 19 -0.39 -4.12 9.60
CA PHE A 19 -0.12 -3.46 8.31
C PHE A 19 0.40 -2.04 8.51
N ILE A 20 -0.27 -1.24 9.35
CA ILE A 20 0.19 0.11 9.69
C ILE A 20 1.62 0.08 10.22
N ARG A 21 1.92 -0.83 11.16
CA ARG A 21 3.27 -0.97 11.72
C ARG A 21 4.30 -1.45 10.69
N ALA A 22 3.91 -2.28 9.72
CA ALA A 22 4.80 -2.77 8.67
C ALA A 22 5.20 -1.64 7.73
N LEU A 23 4.24 -0.85 7.23
CA LEU A 23 4.50 0.33 6.40
C LEU A 23 5.23 1.46 7.14
N ASP A 24 4.95 1.66 8.44
CA ASP A 24 5.66 2.67 9.22
C ASP A 24 7.14 2.34 9.42
N LYS A 25 7.51 1.05 9.34
CA LYS A 25 8.89 0.57 9.42
C LYS A 25 9.63 0.54 8.10
N SER A 26 8.95 0.62 6.94
CA SER A 26 9.64 0.59 5.65
C SER A 26 10.37 1.89 5.34
N VAL A 27 9.96 3.01 5.97
CA VAL A 27 10.62 4.32 5.86
C VAL A 27 11.41 4.61 7.14
N VAL A 28 12.47 3.84 7.38
CA VAL A 28 13.50 4.18 8.40
C VAL A 28 14.66 4.87 7.68
N GLY A 29 14.37 6.03 7.09
CA GLY A 29 15.41 6.92 6.57
C GLY A 29 16.08 7.64 7.74
N ASN A 30 17.39 7.45 7.92
CA ASN A 30 18.15 8.11 8.97
C ASN A 30 18.60 9.49 8.47
N VAL A 31 17.71 10.49 8.57
CA VAL A 31 18.09 11.90 8.43
C VAL A 31 18.11 12.50 9.83
N ASN A 32 19.30 12.78 10.35
CA ASN A 32 19.54 13.44 11.65
C ASN A 32 18.84 12.82 12.88
N GLY A 33 18.72 11.49 12.96
CA GLY A 33 18.30 10.81 14.21
C GLY A 33 16.82 10.99 14.60
N ILE A 34 15.98 11.57 13.73
CA ILE A 34 14.54 11.66 13.95
C ILE A 34 13.86 10.47 13.25
N LYS A 35 13.34 9.52 14.03
CA LYS A 35 12.46 8.46 13.54
C LYS A 35 11.10 9.08 13.22
N PHE A 36 10.87 9.44 11.96
CA PHE A 36 9.57 9.93 11.53
C PHE A 36 8.63 8.76 11.22
N GLY A 37 7.54 8.64 11.97
CA GLY A 37 6.39 7.78 11.66
C GLY A 37 5.55 8.30 10.49
N ALA A 38 6.23 8.65 9.39
CA ALA A 38 5.65 9.19 8.17
C ALA A 38 5.58 8.13 7.04
N GLY A 39 6.07 6.92 7.28
CA GLY A 39 6.20 5.90 6.23
C GLY A 39 4.85 5.46 5.65
N VAL A 40 3.83 5.40 6.50
CA VAL A 40 2.45 5.13 6.06
C VAL A 40 1.90 6.28 5.22
N ASP A 41 2.05 7.52 5.68
CA ASP A 41 1.47 8.67 4.98
C ASP A 41 2.18 8.88 3.63
N MET A 42 3.51 8.72 3.57
CA MET A 42 4.29 8.82 2.34
C MET A 42 3.93 7.73 1.32
N ASN A 43 3.83 6.47 1.76
CA ASN A 43 3.45 5.37 0.85
C ASN A 43 2.03 5.55 0.32
N LEU A 44 1.08 5.90 1.20
CA LEU A 44 -0.30 6.16 0.77
C LEU A 44 -0.37 7.34 -0.20
N SER A 45 0.42 8.40 0.01
CA SER A 45 0.52 9.50 -0.95
C SER A 45 1.05 9.03 -2.30
N LYS A 46 2.23 8.40 -2.36
CA LYS A 46 2.80 7.93 -3.63
C LYS A 46 1.86 6.99 -4.39
N PHE A 47 1.21 6.09 -3.66
CA PHE A 47 0.26 5.15 -4.24
C PHE A 47 -1.01 5.84 -4.77
N ILE A 48 -1.71 6.61 -3.93
CA ILE A 48 -3.03 7.17 -4.27
C ILE A 48 -2.90 8.38 -5.20
N VAL A 49 -1.83 9.16 -5.04
CA VAL A 49 -1.63 10.43 -5.75
C VAL A 49 -0.88 10.24 -7.05
N ASP A 50 0.28 9.59 -6.97
CA ASP A 50 1.20 9.49 -8.10
C ASP A 50 0.98 8.21 -8.91
N GLY A 51 0.18 7.27 -8.39
CA GLY A 51 0.00 5.95 -9.00
C GLY A 51 1.28 5.13 -8.99
N ASP A 52 2.18 5.34 -8.02
CA ASP A 52 3.50 4.71 -7.98
C ASP A 52 3.38 3.18 -7.78
N PRO A 53 3.77 2.35 -8.77
CA PRO A 53 3.66 0.90 -8.68
C PRO A 53 4.58 0.29 -7.62
N ILE A 54 5.68 0.96 -7.26
CA ILE A 54 6.54 0.54 -6.15
C ILE A 54 5.79 0.70 -4.83
N ALA A 55 5.07 1.81 -4.65
CA ALA A 55 4.25 2.03 -3.46
C ALA A 55 3.09 1.02 -3.38
N LEU A 56 2.49 0.63 -4.51
CA LEU A 56 1.51 -0.46 -4.55
C LEU A 56 2.13 -1.79 -4.11
N SER A 57 3.31 -2.15 -4.62
CA SER A 57 4.04 -3.35 -4.21
C SER A 57 4.31 -3.38 -2.69
N ASP A 58 4.84 -2.28 -2.15
CA ASP A 58 5.11 -2.14 -0.70
C ASP A 58 3.83 -2.31 0.15
N ILE A 59 2.72 -1.73 -0.31
CA ILE A 59 1.41 -1.85 0.36
C ILE A 59 0.93 -3.31 0.33
N LEU A 60 1.02 -4.00 -0.81
CA LEU A 60 0.60 -5.39 -0.95
C LEU A 60 1.44 -6.33 -0.07
N ILE A 61 2.78 -6.17 -0.04
CA ILE A 61 3.66 -6.97 0.83
C ILE A 61 3.30 -6.73 2.30
N ALA A 62 3.20 -5.47 2.72
CA ALA A 62 2.87 -5.14 4.10
C ALA A 62 1.50 -5.70 4.51
N ALA A 63 0.50 -5.62 3.61
CA ALA A 63 -0.84 -6.12 3.88
C ALA A 63 -0.89 -7.65 3.90
N ASN A 64 -0.11 -8.32 3.05
CA ASN A 64 0.00 -9.76 3.04
C ASN A 64 0.64 -10.30 4.32
N HIS A 65 1.77 -9.73 4.74
CA HIS A 65 2.45 -10.13 5.96
C HIS A 65 1.59 -9.83 7.20
N ALA A 66 0.80 -8.75 7.17
CA ALA A 66 -0.17 -8.45 8.22
C ALA A 66 -1.33 -9.46 8.30
N ALA A 67 -1.64 -10.14 7.20
CA ALA A 67 -2.57 -11.28 7.14
C ALA A 67 -1.90 -12.61 7.53
N GLY A 68 -0.57 -12.64 7.71
CA GLY A 68 0.21 -13.85 8.02
C GLY A 68 0.74 -14.57 6.78
N GLY A 69 0.65 -13.97 5.60
CA GLY A 69 1.27 -14.48 4.38
C GLY A 69 2.76 -14.22 4.30
N ASN A 70 3.37 -14.72 3.23
CA ASN A 70 4.81 -14.71 2.97
C ASN A 70 5.16 -14.25 1.55
N LEU A 71 4.31 -13.40 0.95
CA LEU A 71 4.54 -12.83 -0.37
C LEU A 71 5.87 -12.05 -0.39
N THR A 72 6.64 -12.19 -1.47
CA THR A 72 7.92 -11.51 -1.66
C THR A 72 7.83 -10.50 -2.80
N THR A 73 8.80 -9.58 -2.88
CA THR A 73 8.90 -8.63 -4.00
C THR A 73 8.98 -9.37 -5.34
N GLY A 74 9.86 -10.37 -5.48
CA GLY A 74 10.01 -11.10 -6.74
C GLY A 74 8.72 -11.79 -7.21
N MET A 75 7.86 -12.25 -6.29
CA MET A 75 6.56 -12.81 -6.66
C MET A 75 5.58 -11.76 -7.17
N LEU A 76 5.66 -10.53 -6.66
CA LEU A 76 4.89 -9.40 -7.17
C LEU A 76 5.47 -8.85 -8.46
N ASP A 77 6.79 -8.86 -8.63
CA ASP A 77 7.44 -8.46 -9.88
C ASP A 77 6.97 -9.37 -11.02
N ASP A 78 7.05 -10.70 -10.84
CA ASP A 78 6.53 -11.68 -11.81
C ASP A 78 5.03 -11.49 -12.09
N PHE A 79 4.25 -11.13 -11.07
CA PHE A 79 2.81 -10.91 -11.18
C PHE A 79 2.49 -9.61 -11.92
N PHE A 80 3.25 -8.54 -11.68
CA PHE A 80 3.05 -7.25 -12.31
C PHE A 80 3.54 -7.22 -13.77
N ASP A 81 4.56 -8.01 -14.10
CA ASP A 81 5.08 -8.16 -15.46
C ASP A 81 4.20 -9.05 -16.37
N ASP A 82 3.24 -9.80 -15.80
CA ASP A 82 2.28 -10.57 -16.60
C ASP A 82 1.29 -9.62 -17.32
N GLU A 83 1.27 -9.66 -18.65
CA GLU A 83 0.39 -8.84 -19.50
C GLU A 83 -1.11 -9.01 -19.20
N LYS A 84 -1.50 -10.10 -18.53
CA LYS A 84 -2.89 -10.35 -18.14
C LYS A 84 -3.26 -9.70 -16.81
N THR A 85 -2.28 -9.18 -16.08
CA THR A 85 -2.49 -8.54 -14.79
C THR A 85 -2.99 -7.13 -14.99
N ASP A 86 -4.23 -6.88 -14.56
CA ASP A 86 -4.81 -5.54 -14.57
C ASP A 86 -4.39 -4.77 -13.31
N ILE A 87 -3.28 -4.03 -13.43
CA ILE A 87 -2.71 -3.23 -12.35
C ILE A 87 -3.68 -2.13 -11.87
N ASP A 88 -4.45 -1.54 -12.79
CA ASP A 88 -5.42 -0.50 -12.46
C ASP A 88 -6.57 -1.08 -11.63
N ALA A 89 -7.07 -2.26 -11.98
CA ALA A 89 -8.09 -2.96 -11.20
C ALA A 89 -7.58 -3.31 -9.78
N ILE A 90 -6.34 -3.81 -9.67
CA ILE A 90 -5.72 -4.11 -8.38
C ILE A 90 -5.57 -2.85 -7.54
N ALA A 91 -5.04 -1.76 -8.11
CA ALA A 91 -4.88 -0.49 -7.43
C ALA A 91 -6.23 0.06 -6.94
N ASN A 92 -7.28 -0.06 -7.74
CA ASN A 92 -8.63 0.34 -7.36
C ASN A 92 -9.16 -0.48 -6.17
N GLU A 93 -9.03 -1.81 -6.21
CA GLU A 93 -9.50 -2.66 -5.12
C GLU A 93 -8.72 -2.41 -3.81
N VAL A 94 -7.40 -2.24 -3.90
CA VAL A 94 -6.57 -1.85 -2.75
C VAL A 94 -7.01 -0.50 -2.19
N THR A 95 -7.29 0.47 -3.06
CA THR A 95 -7.76 1.81 -2.66
C THR A 95 -9.09 1.74 -1.92
N GLU A 96 -10.07 1.00 -2.43
CA GLU A 96 -11.37 0.83 -1.76
C GLU A 96 -11.22 0.14 -0.40
N ALA A 97 -10.41 -0.93 -0.33
CA ALA A 97 -10.14 -1.61 0.94
C ALA A 97 -9.47 -0.68 1.97
N LEU A 98 -8.59 0.23 1.54
CA LEU A 98 -7.97 1.24 2.40
C LEU A 98 -8.97 2.32 2.84
N LYS A 99 -9.94 2.71 2.00
CA LYS A 99 -11.01 3.65 2.34
C LYS A 99 -11.97 3.10 3.40
N GLU A 100 -12.22 1.79 3.39
CA GLU A 100 -13.09 1.13 4.37
C GLU A 100 -12.38 0.75 5.67
N GLY A 101 -11.05 0.58 5.63
CA GLY A 101 -10.26 0.08 6.74
C GLY A 101 -10.29 0.98 7.99
N LYS A 102 -10.52 0.37 9.16
CA LYS A 102 -10.60 1.06 10.47
C LYS A 102 -9.41 1.98 10.77
N PHE A 103 -8.21 1.57 10.36
CA PHE A 103 -6.95 2.28 10.66
C PHE A 103 -6.42 3.12 9.49
N THR A 104 -7.01 2.97 8.30
CA THR A 104 -6.52 3.54 7.03
C THR A 104 -7.45 4.62 6.49
N LYS A 105 -8.77 4.52 6.71
CA LYS A 105 -9.78 5.43 6.17
C LYS A 105 -9.48 6.92 6.38
N ASN A 106 -9.08 7.30 7.60
CA ASN A 106 -8.79 8.69 7.95
C ASN A 106 -7.48 9.18 7.29
N LYS A 107 -6.52 8.27 7.08
CA LYS A 107 -5.27 8.59 6.39
C LYS A 107 -5.51 8.77 4.90
N VAL A 108 -6.29 7.88 4.27
CA VAL A 108 -6.71 8.01 2.87
C VAL A 108 -7.46 9.33 2.64
N ALA A 109 -8.45 9.64 3.48
CA ALA A 109 -9.20 10.89 3.38
C ALA A 109 -8.28 12.13 3.48
N LYS A 110 -7.27 12.09 4.37
CA LYS A 110 -6.28 13.16 4.50
C LYS A 110 -5.41 13.29 3.25
N VAL A 111 -4.91 12.19 2.70
CA VAL A 111 -4.08 12.19 1.47
C VAL A 111 -4.86 12.78 0.30
N VAL A 112 -6.10 12.33 0.08
CA VAL A 112 -6.97 12.83 -1.00
C VAL A 112 -7.28 14.32 -0.80
N ALA A 113 -7.59 14.75 0.43
CA ALA A 113 -7.84 16.15 0.72
C ALA A 113 -6.59 17.03 0.46
N GLN A 114 -5.39 16.54 0.77
CA GLN A 114 -4.13 17.26 0.55
C GLN A 114 -3.81 17.45 -0.94
N GLN A 115 -4.19 16.52 -1.82
CA GLN A 115 -4.04 16.69 -3.27
C GLN A 115 -4.82 17.89 -3.80
N VAL A 116 -6.05 18.10 -3.30
CA VAL A 116 -6.92 19.20 -3.76
C VAL A 116 -6.31 20.55 -3.42
N VAL A 117 -5.65 20.67 -2.25
CA VAL A 117 -5.00 21.92 -1.83
C VAL A 117 -3.71 22.19 -2.60
N ALA A 118 -2.95 21.16 -2.99
CA ALA A 118 -1.71 21.32 -3.75
C ALA A 118 -1.94 21.68 -5.23
N GLN A 119 -3.09 21.33 -5.81
CA GLN A 119 -3.45 21.69 -7.20
C GLN A 119 -4.13 23.06 -7.33
N THR A 120 -4.49 23.71 -6.22
CA THR A 120 -5.19 25.00 -6.20
C THR A 120 -4.32 26.16 -5.68
N ALA A 121 -3.04 25.91 -5.44
CA ALA A 121 -2.01 26.89 -5.06
C ALA A 121 -1.06 27.16 -6.23
#